data_AF-A0A0R3JWY7-F1
#
_entry.id   AF-A0A0R3JWY7-F1
#
_cell.length_a   1.000
_cell.length_b   1.000
_cell.length_c   1.000
_cell.angle_alpha   90.00
_cell.angle_beta   90.00
_cell.angle_gamma   90.00
#
_symmetry.space_group_name_H-M   'P 1'
#
loop_
_entity.id
_entity.type
_entity.pdbx_description
1 polymer ?
#
loop_
_entity_poly.entity_id
_entity_poly.type
_entity_poly.pdbx_seq_one_letter_code
_entity_poly.pdbx_strand_id
1 'polypeptide(L)'
;MPYLLPINDNRSFFSPVNKKENKRSKLNFFNEAFAATEDYQEYVDEFTIEDQKFEIVYYENKKWPDKKRQSIKTMASQVKEALIYSWGKFKPLMKIKPSKPYIIEIFEMPETIWGNSFYFKGNYRIRINDLLCDLEKYVKSTIAHELFHTFQFELKLGYKSVEEIWLSEATAVWSENYVYPDYNVE
;
A
#
# COMPACT_ATOMS: atom_id res chain seq x y z
N MET A 1 9.50 -26.71 4.81
CA MET A 1 8.11 -26.23 5.02
C MET A 1 7.18 -27.13 4.24
N PRO A 2 6.06 -27.64 4.78
CA PRO A 2 5.15 -28.43 3.98
C PRO A 2 4.39 -27.47 3.06
N TYR A 3 4.76 -27.42 1.79
CA TYR A 3 4.05 -26.63 0.80
C TYR A 3 2.73 -27.34 0.49
N LEU A 4 1.61 -26.69 0.74
CA LEU A 4 0.34 -27.08 0.15
C LEU A 4 0.48 -26.94 -1.36
N LEU A 5 0.47 -28.07 -2.06
CA LEU A 5 0.59 -28.10 -3.50
C LEU A 5 -0.62 -27.39 -4.15
N PRO A 6 -0.43 -26.63 -5.23
CA PRO A 6 -1.51 -25.98 -5.96
C PRO A 6 -2.64 -26.97 -6.27
N ILE A 7 -3.89 -26.51 -6.27
CA ILE A 7 -5.07 -27.37 -6.43
C ILE A 7 -5.06 -28.18 -7.74
N ASN A 8 -4.35 -27.68 -8.76
CA ASN A 8 -4.21 -28.30 -10.07
C ASN A 8 -2.94 -29.17 -10.20
N ASP A 9 -2.06 -29.22 -9.19
CA ASP A 9 -0.93 -30.14 -9.18
C ASP A 9 -1.45 -31.56 -8.93
N ASN A 10 -1.05 -32.52 -9.77
CA ASN A 10 -1.51 -33.91 -9.69
C ASN A 10 -1.13 -34.61 -8.38
N ARG A 11 -0.11 -34.10 -7.66
CA ARG A 11 0.30 -34.60 -6.34
C ARG A 11 -0.46 -33.92 -5.20
N SER A 12 -1.27 -32.90 -5.49
CA SER A 12 -2.08 -32.22 -4.48
C SER A 12 -3.19 -33.15 -3.98
N PHE A 13 -3.40 -33.13 -2.66
CA PHE A 13 -4.53 -33.80 -2.03
C PHE A 13 -5.88 -33.33 -2.61
N PHE A 14 -5.93 -32.08 -3.07
CA PHE A 14 -7.13 -31.46 -3.62
C PHE A 14 -7.27 -31.66 -5.15
N SER A 15 -6.33 -32.37 -5.79
CA SER A 15 -6.35 -32.58 -7.23
C SER A 15 -7.63 -33.30 -7.68
N PRO A 16 -8.35 -32.77 -8.69
CA PRO A 16 -9.53 -33.43 -9.25
C PRO A 16 -9.26 -34.84 -9.79
N VAL A 17 -8.02 -35.11 -10.21
CA VAL A 17 -7.60 -36.40 -10.79
C VAL A 17 -7.57 -37.51 -9.73
N ASN A 18 -7.20 -37.16 -8.49
CA ASN A 18 -7.13 -38.09 -7.35
C ASN A 18 -8.51 -38.41 -6.73
N LYS A 19 -9.58 -37.73 -7.18
CA LYS A 19 -10.96 -37.96 -6.69
C LYS A 19 -11.54 -39.33 -7.07
N LYS A 20 -11.05 -39.98 -8.14
CA LYS A 20 -11.60 -41.27 -8.60
C LYS A 20 -11.12 -42.48 -7.79
N GLU A 21 -9.96 -42.40 -7.13
CA GLU A 21 -9.38 -43.52 -6.38
C GLU A 21 -9.82 -43.55 -4.90
N ASN A 22 -10.33 -42.44 -4.37
CA ASN A 22 -10.62 -42.27 -2.94
C ASN A 22 -12.01 -42.76 -2.48
N LYS A 23 -12.63 -43.70 -3.20
CA LYS A 23 -13.95 -44.27 -2.81
C LYS A 23 -13.92 -45.24 -1.62
N ARG A 24 -12.74 -45.58 -1.08
CA ARG A 24 -12.60 -46.51 0.08
C ARG A 24 -12.13 -45.86 1.38
N SER A 25 -11.89 -44.54 1.39
CA SER A 25 -11.52 -43.84 2.62
C SER A 25 -12.77 -43.58 3.49
N LYS A 26 -12.84 -44.17 4.69
CA LYS A 26 -13.87 -43.90 5.72
C LYS A 26 -13.62 -42.60 6.50
N LEU A 27 -12.68 -41.76 6.06
CA LEU A 27 -12.38 -40.49 6.71
C LEU A 27 -13.33 -39.40 6.21
N ASN A 28 -14.49 -39.26 6.87
CA ASN A 28 -15.41 -38.12 6.70
C ASN A 28 -14.86 -36.86 7.40
N PHE A 29 -13.59 -36.49 7.19
CA PHE A 29 -13.02 -35.34 7.89
C PHE A 29 -13.35 -34.00 7.23
N PHE A 30 -13.69 -33.98 5.94
CA PHE A 30 -14.10 -32.77 5.25
C PHE A 30 -15.24 -33.08 4.30
N ASN A 31 -16.47 -32.67 4.66
CA ASN A 31 -17.51 -32.46 3.68
C ASN A 31 -16.97 -31.39 2.72
N GLU A 32 -16.94 -31.70 1.43
CA GLU A 32 -16.60 -30.83 0.29
C GLU A 32 -16.00 -29.47 0.68
N ALA A 33 -14.67 -29.34 0.58
CA ALA A 33 -14.02 -28.06 0.73
C ALA A 33 -14.45 -27.13 -0.42
N PHE A 34 -15.42 -26.26 -0.16
CA PHE A 34 -15.75 -25.15 -1.03
C PHE A 34 -14.63 -24.12 -0.94
N ALA A 35 -14.16 -23.61 -2.09
CA ALA A 35 -13.27 -22.47 -2.10
C ALA A 35 -13.96 -21.31 -1.37
N ALA A 36 -13.30 -20.71 -0.39
CA ALA A 36 -13.80 -19.50 0.25
C ALA A 36 -14.01 -18.44 -0.84
N THR A 37 -15.16 -17.78 -0.84
CA THR A 37 -15.32 -16.56 -1.64
C THR A 37 -14.32 -15.54 -1.12
N GLU A 38 -13.67 -14.78 -2.01
CA GLU A 38 -12.75 -13.72 -1.58
C GLU A 38 -13.51 -12.75 -0.68
N ASP A 39 -13.06 -12.65 0.58
CA ASP A 39 -13.66 -11.79 1.60
C ASP A 39 -13.46 -10.29 1.28
N TYR A 40 -12.57 -9.98 0.33
CA TYR A 40 -12.17 -8.64 -0.06
C TYR A 40 -12.42 -8.38 -1.54
N GLN A 41 -12.78 -7.14 -1.86
CA GLN A 41 -12.81 -6.60 -3.21
C GLN A 41 -11.72 -5.54 -3.34
N GLU A 42 -10.85 -5.70 -4.34
CA GLU A 42 -9.81 -4.72 -4.67
C GLU A 42 -10.38 -3.60 -5.56
N TYR A 43 -9.92 -2.37 -5.29
CA TYR A 43 -10.21 -1.20 -6.09
C TYR A 43 -8.91 -0.49 -6.46
N VAL A 44 -8.84 0.01 -7.69
CA VAL A 44 -7.69 0.73 -8.24
C VAL A 44 -8.17 2.05 -8.84
N ASP A 45 -7.61 3.17 -8.37
CA ASP A 45 -7.78 4.50 -8.97
C ASP A 45 -6.47 4.93 -9.64
N GLU A 46 -6.48 5.00 -10.97
CA GLU A 46 -5.32 5.39 -11.78
C GLU A 46 -5.40 6.86 -12.17
N PHE A 47 -4.28 7.57 -12.07
CA PHE A 47 -4.18 8.95 -12.53
C PHE A 47 -2.76 9.34 -12.91
N THR A 48 -2.63 10.54 -13.48
CA THR A 48 -1.32 11.09 -13.86
C THR A 48 -1.12 12.50 -13.37
N ILE A 49 0.14 12.84 -13.05
CA ILE A 49 0.59 14.21 -12.77
C ILE A 49 1.74 14.51 -13.73
N GLU A 50 1.54 15.37 -14.74
CA GLU A 50 2.58 15.76 -15.71
C GLU A 50 3.33 14.54 -16.30
N ASP A 51 2.60 13.55 -16.80
CA ASP A 51 3.08 12.26 -17.33
C ASP A 51 3.63 11.25 -16.30
N GLN A 52 3.70 11.62 -15.02
CA GLN A 52 3.98 10.65 -13.95
C GLN A 52 2.73 9.81 -13.68
N LYS A 53 2.87 8.48 -13.69
CA LYS A 53 1.76 7.55 -13.42
C LYS A 53 1.66 7.19 -11.94
N PHE A 54 0.42 7.17 -11.45
CA PHE A 54 0.05 6.80 -10.09
C PHE A 54 -1.13 5.83 -10.12
N GLU A 55 -1.08 4.83 -9.24
CA GLU A 55 -2.17 3.90 -8.97
C GLU A 55 -2.43 3.89 -7.46
N ILE A 56 -3.67 4.13 -7.02
CA ILE A 56 -4.06 3.97 -5.62
C ILE A 56 -4.87 2.67 -5.51
N VAL A 57 -4.35 1.73 -4.75
CA VAL A 57 -4.92 0.41 -4.49
C VAL A 57 -5.46 0.35 -3.07
N TYR A 58 -6.72 -0.03 -2.92
CA TYR A 58 -7.35 -0.24 -1.62
C TYR A 58 -8.34 -1.39 -1.67
N TYR A 59 -8.65 -1.95 -0.50
CA TYR A 59 -9.50 -3.13 -0.37
C TYR A 59 -10.75 -2.82 0.45
N GLU A 60 -11.87 -3.43 0.08
CA GLU A 60 -13.08 -3.43 0.89
C GLU A 60 -13.45 -4.84 1.30
N ASN A 61 -13.64 -5.07 2.59
CA ASN A 61 -14.27 -6.30 3.05
C ASN A 61 -15.80 -6.15 3.01
N LYS A 62 -16.50 -7.14 2.44
CA LYS A 62 -17.98 -7.15 2.40
C LYS A 62 -18.60 -7.16 3.80
N LYS A 63 -17.90 -7.69 4.80
CA LYS A 63 -18.32 -7.74 6.20
C LYS A 63 -18.09 -6.42 6.94
N TRP A 64 -17.35 -5.47 6.39
CA TRP A 64 -17.15 -4.17 7.04
C TRP A 64 -18.45 -3.36 7.14
N PRO A 65 -18.59 -2.48 8.14
CA PRO A 65 -19.68 -1.50 8.15
C PRO A 65 -19.57 -0.53 6.96
N ASP A 66 -20.71 -0.01 6.48
CA ASP A 66 -20.75 1.00 5.41
C ASP A 66 -19.86 2.22 5.71
N LYS A 67 -19.84 2.65 6.98
CA LYS A 67 -19.00 3.75 7.44
C LYS A 67 -17.53 3.49 7.12
N LYS A 68 -16.97 2.33 7.47
CA LYS A 68 -15.56 2.01 7.23
C LYS A 68 -15.24 1.95 5.73
N ARG A 69 -16.12 1.36 4.92
CA ARG A 69 -15.96 1.39 3.45
C ARG A 69 -15.92 2.82 2.92
N GLN A 70 -16.82 3.68 3.39
CA GLN A 70 -16.86 5.08 2.98
C GLN A 70 -15.62 5.86 3.45
N SER A 71 -15.13 5.60 4.67
CA SER A 71 -13.91 6.20 5.19
C SER A 71 -12.69 5.85 4.33
N ILE A 72 -12.56 4.58 3.90
CA ILE A 72 -11.47 4.14 3.01
C ILE A 72 -11.54 4.84 1.65
N LYS A 73 -12.74 4.95 1.04
CA LYS A 73 -12.91 5.69 -0.23
C LYS A 73 -12.57 7.16 -0.09
N THR A 74 -12.95 7.77 1.04
CA THR A 74 -12.65 9.16 1.36
C THR A 74 -11.13 9.35 1.51
N MET A 75 -10.48 8.43 2.22
CA MET A 75 -9.04 8.41 2.39
C MET A 75 -8.30 8.26 1.04
N ALA A 76 -8.75 7.39 0.14
CA ALA A 76 -8.19 7.27 -1.21
C ALA A 76 -8.26 8.60 -1.98
N SER A 77 -9.37 9.33 -1.84
CA SER A 77 -9.52 10.67 -2.43
C SER A 77 -8.54 11.68 -1.81
N GLN A 78 -8.39 11.67 -0.48
CA GLN A 78 -7.44 12.52 0.24
C GLN A 78 -5.98 12.21 -0.12
N VAL A 79 -5.64 10.93 -0.32
CA VAL A 79 -4.33 10.48 -0.79
C VAL A 79 -4.03 11.07 -2.17
N LYS A 80 -4.98 10.98 -3.11
CA LYS A 80 -4.85 11.58 -4.45
C LYS A 80 -4.63 13.08 -4.39
N GLU A 81 -5.43 13.79 -3.62
CA GLU A 81 -5.28 15.24 -3.40
C GLU A 81 -3.89 15.57 -2.84
N ALA A 82 -3.43 14.83 -1.83
CA ALA A 82 -2.13 15.06 -1.21
C ALA A 82 -0.98 14.78 -2.16
N LEU A 83 -1.05 13.73 -2.97
CA LEU A 83 -0.04 13.44 -3.99
C LEU A 83 0.08 14.59 -5.00
N ILE A 84 -1.05 15.08 -5.51
CA ILE A 84 -1.08 16.20 -6.47
C ILE A 84 -0.47 17.46 -5.85
N TYR A 85 -0.89 17.80 -4.63
CA TYR A 85 -0.45 19.02 -3.96
C TYR A 85 1.04 18.97 -3.55
N SER A 86 1.48 17.88 -2.91
CA SER A 86 2.87 17.68 -2.50
C SER A 86 3.80 17.60 -3.71
N TRP A 87 3.40 16.95 -4.79
CA TRP A 87 4.19 16.87 -6.03
C TRP A 87 4.50 18.26 -6.60
N GLY A 88 3.49 19.14 -6.65
CA GLY A 88 3.64 20.51 -7.12
C GLY A 88 4.63 21.35 -6.32
N LYS A 89 4.88 20.98 -5.06
CA LYS A 89 5.88 21.62 -4.18
C LYS A 89 7.26 20.96 -4.26
N PHE A 90 7.33 19.64 -4.27
CA PHE A 90 8.60 18.91 -4.24
C PHE A 90 9.35 18.97 -5.57
N LYS A 91 8.66 18.86 -6.71
CA LYS A 91 9.31 18.93 -8.03
C LYS A 91 10.16 20.21 -8.22
N PRO A 92 9.66 21.43 -7.98
CA PRO A 92 10.48 22.65 -8.12
C PRO A 92 11.55 22.77 -7.04
N LEU A 93 11.29 22.30 -5.81
CA LEU A 93 12.26 22.30 -4.71
C LEU A 93 13.47 21.42 -5.03
N MET A 94 13.21 20.18 -5.42
CA MET A 94 14.23 19.14 -5.62
C MET A 94 14.85 19.19 -7.02
N LYS A 95 14.22 19.91 -7.96
CA LYS A 95 14.64 20.06 -9.36
C LYS A 95 14.85 18.72 -10.08
N ILE A 96 14.12 17.70 -9.65
CA ILE A 96 14.10 16.36 -10.23
C ILE A 96 12.67 15.87 -10.37
N LYS A 97 12.49 14.89 -11.24
CA LYS A 97 11.23 14.15 -11.40
C LYS A 97 11.54 12.66 -11.21
N PRO A 98 10.98 12.00 -10.19
CA PRO A 98 11.04 10.56 -10.06
C PRO A 98 10.67 9.86 -11.37
N SER A 99 11.48 8.88 -11.79
CA SER A 99 11.44 8.32 -13.15
C SER A 99 10.55 7.09 -13.29
N LYS A 100 10.04 6.56 -12.17
CA LYS A 100 9.35 5.28 -12.08
C LYS A 100 7.89 5.48 -11.68
N PRO A 101 6.95 4.62 -12.12
CA PRO A 101 5.55 4.70 -11.72
C PRO A 101 5.38 4.52 -10.21
N TYR A 102 4.26 5.01 -9.69
CA TYR A 102 3.88 4.88 -8.28
C TYR A 102 2.71 3.92 -8.10
N ILE A 103 2.81 3.09 -7.07
CA ILE A 103 1.68 2.31 -6.53
C ILE A 103 1.51 2.70 -5.06
N ILE A 104 0.34 3.18 -4.70
CA ILE A 104 -0.01 3.60 -3.36
C ILE A 104 -1.00 2.59 -2.80
N GLU A 105 -0.67 1.96 -1.69
CA GLU A 105 -1.47 0.91 -1.07
C GLU A 105 -2.06 1.43 0.24
N ILE A 106 -3.39 1.40 0.37
CA ILE A 106 -4.09 1.62 1.64
C ILE A 106 -4.46 0.27 2.22
N PHE A 107 -3.88 -0.08 3.36
CA PHE A 107 -4.08 -1.38 4.01
C PHE A 107 -3.75 -1.31 5.50
N GLU A 108 -4.14 -2.35 6.22
CA GLU A 108 -3.89 -2.46 7.65
C GLU A 108 -2.40 -2.66 7.95
N MET A 109 -1.83 -1.76 8.74
CA MET A 109 -0.45 -1.81 9.22
C MET A 109 -0.41 -1.80 10.76
N PRO A 110 0.70 -2.22 11.39
CA PRO A 110 0.87 -2.06 12.84
C PRO A 110 0.59 -0.62 13.28
N GLU A 111 -0.06 -0.43 14.44
CA GLU A 111 -0.47 0.89 14.95
C GLU A 111 0.68 1.89 15.10
N THR A 112 1.91 1.39 15.22
CA THR A 112 3.14 2.19 15.33
C THR A 112 3.66 2.72 14.00
N ILE A 113 3.02 2.37 12.87
CA ILE A 113 3.48 2.75 11.54
C ILE A 113 2.31 3.40 10.79
N TRP A 114 2.49 4.67 10.43
CA TRP A 114 1.50 5.44 9.65
C TRP A 114 1.71 5.32 8.16
N GLY A 115 2.97 5.31 7.73
CA GLY A 115 3.38 5.21 6.34
C GLY A 115 4.67 4.42 6.16
N ASN A 116 4.93 4.02 4.92
CA ASN A 116 6.24 3.55 4.49
C ASN A 116 6.39 3.70 2.97
N SER A 117 7.58 4.03 2.50
CA SER A 117 7.93 4.14 1.09
C SER A 117 9.14 3.27 0.74
N PHE A 118 9.06 2.61 -0.41
CA PHE A 118 10.13 1.72 -0.87
C PHE A 118 10.06 1.52 -2.38
N TYR A 119 11.18 1.08 -2.96
CA TYR A 119 11.24 0.71 -4.37
C TYR A 119 11.13 -0.80 -4.54
N PHE A 120 10.18 -1.26 -5.35
CA PHE A 120 9.98 -2.69 -5.60
C PHE A 120 9.47 -2.96 -7.01
N LYS A 121 10.06 -3.95 -7.68
CA LYS A 121 9.67 -4.43 -9.02
C LYS A 121 9.46 -3.32 -10.06
N GLY A 122 10.30 -2.30 -10.07
CA GLY A 122 10.23 -1.23 -11.07
C GLY A 122 9.36 -0.03 -10.70
N ASN A 123 8.73 -0.03 -9.53
CA ASN A 123 7.82 1.02 -9.08
C ASN A 123 8.25 1.60 -7.73
N TYR A 124 8.01 2.89 -7.54
CA TYR A 124 7.93 3.47 -6.21
C TYR A 124 6.63 3.02 -5.56
N ARG A 125 6.71 2.58 -4.30
CA ARG A 125 5.54 2.16 -3.54
C ARG A 125 5.44 3.01 -2.30
N ILE A 126 4.23 3.49 -2.02
CA ILE A 126 3.87 4.16 -0.78
C ILE A 126 2.77 3.34 -0.14
N ARG A 127 2.90 3.10 1.15
CA ARG A 127 1.99 2.33 1.97
C ARG A 127 1.45 3.26 3.03
N ILE A 128 0.14 3.36 3.16
CA ILE A 128 -0.49 4.13 4.23
C ILE A 128 -1.42 3.23 5.03
N ASN A 129 -1.33 3.38 6.35
CA ASN A 129 -2.13 2.65 7.31
C ASN A 129 -3.59 3.08 7.25
N ASP A 130 -4.49 2.12 7.04
CA ASP A 130 -5.93 2.34 7.00
C ASP A 130 -6.53 2.78 8.35
N LEU A 131 -5.76 2.73 9.44
CA LEU A 131 -6.14 3.32 10.73
C LEU A 131 -6.27 4.84 10.66
N LEU A 132 -5.64 5.49 9.68
CA LEU A 132 -5.75 6.93 9.44
C LEU A 132 -7.06 7.33 8.74
N CYS A 133 -7.93 6.36 8.43
CA CYS A 133 -9.30 6.62 8.03
C CYS A 133 -9.93 7.65 8.97
N ASP A 134 -10.50 8.73 8.41
CA ASP A 134 -11.11 9.85 9.14
C ASP A 134 -10.14 10.86 9.79
N LEU A 135 -8.82 10.66 9.66
CA LEU A 135 -7.78 11.57 10.16
C LEU A 135 -7.10 12.34 9.03
N GLU A 136 -7.85 13.21 8.34
CA GLU A 136 -7.39 13.90 7.11
C GLU A 136 -5.99 14.52 7.21
N LYS A 137 -5.71 15.25 8.29
CA LYS A 137 -4.41 15.91 8.48
C LYS A 137 -3.26 14.89 8.48
N TYR A 138 -3.45 13.77 9.19
CA TYR A 138 -2.46 12.70 9.25
C TYR A 138 -2.29 12.02 7.90
N VAL A 139 -3.38 11.69 7.19
CA VAL A 139 -3.32 11.09 5.84
C VAL A 139 -2.48 11.96 4.90
N LYS A 140 -2.80 13.25 4.85
CA LYS A 140 -2.15 14.20 3.94
C LYS A 140 -0.68 14.45 4.32
N SER A 141 -0.37 14.56 5.62
CA SER A 141 1.01 14.72 6.11
C SER A 141 1.86 13.50 5.80
N THR A 142 1.37 12.30 6.12
CA THR A 142 2.07 11.04 5.83
C THR A 142 2.31 10.86 4.34
N ILE A 143 1.37 11.25 3.46
CA ILE A 143 1.64 11.24 2.01
C ILE A 143 2.77 12.20 1.63
N ALA A 144 2.84 13.39 2.23
CA ALA A 144 3.95 14.31 1.97
C ALA A 144 5.29 13.69 2.40
N HIS A 145 5.37 13.13 3.61
CA HIS A 145 6.54 12.43 4.14
C HIS A 145 7.01 11.31 3.21
N GLU A 146 6.11 10.37 2.91
CA GLU A 146 6.46 9.19 2.12
C GLU A 146 6.76 9.52 0.66
N LEU A 147 6.08 10.51 0.09
CA LEU A 147 6.40 10.98 -1.26
C LEU A 147 7.80 11.61 -1.27
N PHE A 148 8.19 12.37 -0.25
CA PHE A 148 9.51 13.01 -0.17
C PHE A 148 10.65 11.98 -0.20
N HIS A 149 10.51 10.85 0.51
CA HIS A 149 11.46 9.75 0.45
C HIS A 149 11.68 9.23 -0.98
N THR A 150 10.65 9.21 -1.82
CA THR A 150 10.82 8.78 -3.22
C THR A 150 11.67 9.75 -4.05
N PHE A 151 11.62 11.05 -3.74
CA PHE A 151 12.53 12.04 -4.32
C PHE A 151 13.97 11.84 -3.80
N GLN A 152 14.15 11.55 -2.51
CA GLN A 152 15.47 11.22 -1.95
C GLN A 152 16.07 9.96 -2.61
N PHE A 153 15.24 8.94 -2.89
CA PHE A 153 15.66 7.73 -3.61
C PHE A 153 16.12 8.03 -5.04
N GLU A 154 15.37 8.85 -5.79
CA GLU A 154 15.75 9.25 -7.16
C GLU A 154 17.07 10.05 -7.18
N LEU A 155 17.29 10.91 -6.18
CA LEU A 155 18.57 11.62 -6.00
C LEU A 155 19.74 10.71 -5.61
N LYS A 156 19.47 9.44 -5.28
CA LYS A 156 20.47 8.46 -4.83
C LYS A 156 21.29 8.98 -3.64
N LEU A 157 20.63 9.66 -2.70
CA LEU A 157 21.29 10.24 -1.51
C LEU A 157 21.94 9.20 -0.61
N GLY A 158 21.65 7.90 -0.82
CA GLY A 158 22.55 6.82 -0.43
C GLY A 158 22.72 6.65 1.08
N TYR A 159 21.63 6.77 1.84
CA TYR A 159 21.64 6.61 3.28
C TYR A 159 21.95 5.16 3.68
N LYS A 160 23.18 4.91 4.15
CA LYS A 160 23.71 3.59 4.50
C LYS A 160 24.07 3.48 5.98
N SER A 161 24.32 4.60 6.67
CA SER A 161 24.57 4.66 8.11
C SER A 161 23.32 5.04 8.91
N VAL A 162 23.36 4.82 10.22
CA VAL A 162 22.26 5.21 11.13
C VAL A 162 22.08 6.73 11.15
N GLU A 163 23.18 7.48 11.14
CA GLU A 163 23.18 8.95 11.10
C GLU A 163 22.57 9.49 9.80
N GLU A 164 22.82 8.78 8.69
CA GLU A 164 22.24 9.10 7.40
C GLU A 164 20.74 8.79 7.33
N ILE A 165 20.30 7.69 7.96
CA ILE A 165 18.87 7.38 8.10
C ILE A 165 18.16 8.45 8.93
N TRP A 166 18.77 8.92 10.03
CA TRP A 166 18.20 10.02 10.81
C TRP A 166 17.98 11.28 9.96
N LEU A 167 18.94 11.64 9.10
CA LEU A 167 18.80 12.79 8.21
C LEU A 167 17.70 12.56 7.15
N SER A 168 17.59 11.34 6.62
CA SER A 168 16.52 10.95 5.70
C SER A 168 15.14 11.20 6.30
N GLU A 169 14.90 10.67 7.51
CA GLU A 169 13.62 10.84 8.22
C GLU A 169 13.41 12.30 8.64
N ALA A 170 14.41 12.97 9.22
CA ALA A 170 14.29 14.35 9.67
C ALA A 170 13.93 15.31 8.52
N THR A 171 14.46 15.07 7.32
CA THR A 171 14.11 15.89 6.15
C THR A 171 12.73 15.52 5.56
N ALA A 172 12.27 14.28 5.73
CA ALA A 172 10.91 13.90 5.41
C ALA A 172 9.89 14.53 6.38
N VAL A 173 10.18 14.56 7.69
CA VAL A 173 9.38 15.29 8.70
C VAL A 173 9.34 16.79 8.40
N TRP A 174 10.49 17.39 8.06
CA TRP A 174 10.52 18.79 7.62
C TRP A 174 9.63 19.03 6.39
N SER A 175 9.59 18.06 5.47
CA SER A 175 8.79 18.16 4.24
C SER A 175 7.29 18.23 4.53
N GLU A 176 6.83 17.60 5.61
CA GLU A 176 5.44 17.69 6.07
C GLU A 176 5.03 19.13 6.33
N ASN A 177 5.82 19.85 7.14
CA ASN A 177 5.59 21.26 7.47
C ASN A 177 5.76 22.17 6.25
N TYR A 178 6.70 21.87 5.36
CA TYR A 178 6.88 22.62 4.11
C TYR A 178 5.64 22.54 3.20
N VAL A 179 5.00 21.36 3.14
CA VAL A 179 3.77 21.18 2.35
C VAL A 179 2.55 21.72 3.10
N TYR A 180 2.38 21.36 4.37
CA TYR A 180 1.21 21.66 5.19
C TYR A 180 1.59 22.34 6.52
N PRO A 181 1.88 23.65 6.51
CA PRO A 181 2.38 24.36 7.69
C PRO A 181 1.37 24.43 8.85
N ASP A 182 0.07 24.22 8.59
CA ASP A 182 -1.00 24.33 9.60
C ASP A 182 -1.44 22.97 10.19
N TYR A 183 -0.76 21.87 9.81
CA TYR A 183 -1.16 20.55 10.25
C TYR A 183 -0.60 20.17 11.63
N ASN A 184 0.64 20.57 11.95
CA ASN A 184 1.31 20.32 13.24
C ASN A 184 1.02 18.90 13.80
N VAL A 185 1.33 17.87 13.01
CA VAL A 185 1.04 16.47 13.36
C VAL A 185 2.20 15.76 14.07
N GLU A 186 3.38 16.39 14.10
CA GLU A 186 4.59 15.95 14.82
C GLU A 186 5.18 17.06 15.69
#